data_AF-A0A535N1R1-F1
#
_entry.id   AF-A0A535N1R1-F1
#
_cell.length_a   1.000
_cell.length_b   1.000
_cell.length_c   1.000
_cell.angle_alpha   90.00
_cell.angle_beta   90.00
_cell.angle_gamma   90.00
#
_symmetry.space_group_name_H-M   'P 1'
#
loop_
_entity.id
_entity.type
_entity.pdbx_description
1 polymer ?
#
loop_
_entity_poly.entity_id
_entity_poly.type
_entity_poly.pdbx_seq_one_letter_code
_entity_poly.pdbx_strand_id
1 'polypeptide(L)'
;MIGHASVAPRAVGLLAAAGTILATGVAFMPPSLPWSAPLHVRVEAGDFGEINSGAWVELRGARIGSVDRVDFQNGHSVLELSLDHPLGDLHADTSATIQPHGLLGPKYVALSGGNFGTLREGATIPLSRTSASVDLDQVLNTLQPDVRENLKVIFTELGKAADGRGANMNTAFRALGTGASDTATTTGVLRARSDDLAALIVASEQLDRDLQYA
;
A
#
# COMPACT_ATOMS: atom_id res chain seq x y z
N MET A 1 -67.65 -30.79 -12.04
CA MET A 1 -66.64 -31.71 -11.47
C MET A 1 -65.26 -31.16 -11.80
N ILE A 2 -64.56 -30.59 -10.82
CA ILE A 2 -63.17 -30.11 -10.99
C ILE A 2 -62.35 -30.92 -9.99
N GLY A 3 -61.56 -31.88 -10.48
CA GLY A 3 -60.72 -32.74 -9.66
C GLY A 3 -59.49 -31.99 -9.17
N HIS A 4 -59.37 -31.80 -7.86
CA HIS A 4 -58.18 -31.25 -7.23
C HIS A 4 -57.14 -32.37 -7.16
N ALA A 5 -56.11 -32.31 -8.01
CA ALA A 5 -54.98 -33.21 -7.92
C ALA A 5 -54.28 -33.00 -6.57
N SER A 6 -54.34 -33.99 -5.69
CA SER A 6 -53.64 -33.97 -4.41
C SER A 6 -52.14 -34.13 -4.67
N VAL A 7 -51.43 -33.00 -4.75
CA VAL A 7 -49.97 -32.99 -4.83
C VAL A 7 -49.45 -33.63 -3.54
N ALA A 8 -48.85 -34.83 -3.65
CA ALA A 8 -48.36 -35.56 -2.50
C ALA A 8 -47.36 -34.68 -1.71
N PRO A 9 -47.40 -34.66 -0.36
CA PRO A 9 -46.56 -33.77 0.46
C PRO A 9 -45.06 -33.93 0.22
N ARG A 10 -44.64 -35.11 -0.26
CA ARG A 10 -43.27 -35.41 -0.68
C ARG A 10 -42.85 -34.65 -1.94
N ALA A 11 -43.76 -34.42 -2.87
CA ALA A 11 -43.50 -33.67 -4.09
C ALA A 11 -43.31 -32.17 -3.77
N VAL A 12 -44.11 -31.63 -2.84
CA VAL A 12 -43.97 -30.26 -2.35
C VAL A 12 -42.61 -30.06 -1.65
N GLY A 13 -42.21 -31.02 -0.80
CA GLY A 13 -40.90 -30.97 -0.12
C GLY A 13 -39.70 -31.03 -1.07
N LEU A 14 -39.76 -31.89 -2.10
CA LEU A 14 -38.71 -31.99 -3.12
C LEU A 14 -38.58 -30.72 -3.95
N LEU A 15 -39.70 -30.10 -4.35
CA LEU A 15 -39.68 -28.85 -5.09
C LEU A 15 -39.12 -27.69 -4.27
N ALA A 16 -39.47 -27.61 -2.98
CA ALA A 16 -38.91 -26.61 -2.07
C ALA A 16 -37.39 -26.79 -1.91
N ALA A 17 -36.92 -28.03 -1.71
CA ALA A 17 -35.49 -28.31 -1.59
C ALA A 17 -34.72 -27.98 -2.89
N ALA A 18 -35.26 -28.37 -4.05
CA ALA A 18 -34.67 -28.05 -5.34
C ALA A 18 -34.62 -26.52 -5.59
N GLY A 19 -35.68 -25.80 -5.20
CA GLY A 19 -35.74 -24.34 -5.27
C GLY A 19 -34.65 -23.68 -4.42
N THR A 20 -34.45 -24.14 -3.18
CA THR A 20 -33.39 -23.62 -2.30
C THR A 20 -32.01 -23.90 -2.87
N ILE A 21 -31.75 -25.10 -3.38
CA ILE A 21 -30.47 -25.46 -4.00
C ILE A 21 -30.19 -24.57 -5.21
N LEU A 22 -31.20 -24.35 -6.07
CA LEU A 22 -31.08 -23.44 -7.21
C LEU A 22 -30.83 -22.00 -6.77
N ALA A 23 -31.56 -21.50 -5.77
CA ALA A 23 -31.37 -20.14 -5.26
C ALA A 23 -29.99 -19.93 -4.65
N THR A 24 -29.49 -20.88 -3.86
CA THR A 24 -28.12 -20.85 -3.33
C THR A 24 -27.10 -20.92 -4.47
N GLY A 25 -27.31 -21.79 -5.46
CA GLY A 25 -26.45 -21.88 -6.64
C GLY A 25 -26.33 -20.54 -7.38
N VAL A 26 -27.46 -19.88 -7.66
CA VAL A 26 -27.49 -18.57 -8.34
C VAL A 26 -26.86 -17.46 -7.48
N ALA A 27 -27.03 -17.50 -6.16
CA ALA A 27 -26.43 -16.50 -5.27
C ALA A 27 -24.90 -16.60 -5.19
N PHE A 28 -24.36 -17.82 -5.21
CA PHE A 28 -22.91 -18.06 -5.16
C PHE A 28 -22.25 -18.04 -6.55
N MET A 29 -23.02 -18.35 -7.61
CA MET A 29 -22.55 -18.37 -8.98
C MET A 29 -23.63 -17.71 -9.88
N PRO A 30 -23.69 -16.37 -9.91
CA PRO A 30 -24.65 -15.67 -10.76
C PRO A 30 -24.36 -16.03 -12.22
N PRO A 31 -25.34 -16.54 -12.99
CA PRO A 31 -25.14 -16.81 -14.41
C PRO A 31 -24.84 -15.50 -15.13
N SER A 32 -23.87 -15.53 -16.04
CA SER A 32 -23.58 -14.41 -16.94
C SER A 32 -24.81 -14.14 -17.81
N LEU A 33 -25.55 -13.07 -17.51
CA LEU A 33 -26.75 -12.75 -18.26
C LEU A 33 -26.35 -12.24 -19.65
N PRO A 34 -27.10 -12.57 -20.72
CA PRO A 34 -26.75 -12.20 -22.10
C PRO A 34 -26.70 -10.68 -22.35
N TRP A 35 -27.19 -9.87 -21.41
CA TRP A 35 -27.12 -8.41 -21.45
C TRP A 35 -25.88 -7.82 -20.76
N SER A 36 -24.99 -8.64 -20.19
CA SER A 36 -23.72 -8.21 -19.58
C SER A 36 -22.51 -8.77 -20.32
N ALA A 37 -22.57 -8.85 -21.66
CA ALA A 37 -21.43 -9.32 -22.43
C ALA A 37 -20.21 -8.42 -22.15
N PRO A 38 -19.05 -9.01 -21.79
CA PRO A 38 -17.85 -8.23 -21.61
C PRO A 38 -17.45 -7.57 -22.92
N LEU A 39 -17.00 -6.32 -22.84
CA LEU A 39 -16.41 -5.62 -23.97
C LEU A 39 -14.94 -6.01 -24.08
N HIS A 40 -14.54 -6.63 -25.19
CA HIS A 40 -13.14 -6.95 -25.43
C HIS A 40 -12.43 -5.81 -26.15
N VAL A 41 -11.27 -5.42 -25.61
CA VAL A 41 -10.46 -4.31 -26.13
C VAL A 41 -9.00 -4.74 -26.17
N ARG A 42 -8.26 -4.31 -27.18
CA ARG A 42 -6.82 -4.52 -27.28
C ARG A 42 -6.06 -3.27 -26.89
N VAL A 43 -4.96 -3.43 -26.17
CA VAL A 43 -4.05 -2.32 -25.83
C VAL A 43 -2.67 -2.65 -26.35
N GLU A 44 -2.17 -1.80 -27.24
CA GLU A 44 -0.77 -1.84 -27.66
C GLU A 44 0.06 -1.06 -26.65
N ALA A 45 1.09 -1.68 -26.11
CA ALA A 45 1.95 -1.10 -25.10
C ALA A 45 3.43 -1.38 -25.42
N GLY A 46 4.29 -0.44 -25.04
CA GLY A 46 5.74 -0.56 -25.16
C GLY A 46 6.31 -1.51 -24.11
N ASP A 47 7.55 -1.26 -23.70
CA ASP A 47 8.14 -2.01 -22.60
C ASP A 47 7.51 -1.61 -21.26
N PHE A 48 6.93 -2.59 -20.57
CA PHE A 48 6.35 -2.47 -19.24
C PHE A 48 6.78 -3.61 -18.33
N GLY A 49 7.80 -4.39 -18.68
CA GLY A 49 8.16 -5.61 -17.96
C GLY A 49 7.03 -6.65 -17.96
N GLU A 50 6.70 -7.19 -16.78
CA GLU A 50 5.74 -8.29 -16.63
C GLU A 50 4.40 -7.84 -16.04
N ILE A 51 3.29 -8.34 -16.59
CA ILE A 51 1.94 -8.23 -16.02
C ILE A 51 1.24 -9.59 -16.09
N ASN A 52 0.52 -9.95 -15.03
CA ASN A 52 -0.12 -11.25 -14.93
C ASN A 52 -1.47 -11.28 -15.68
N SER A 53 -1.82 -12.42 -16.27
CA SER A 53 -3.21 -12.70 -16.65
C SER A 53 -4.12 -12.59 -15.41
N GLY A 54 -5.29 -12.01 -15.58
CA GLY A 54 -6.21 -11.66 -14.50
C GLY A 54 -5.85 -10.36 -13.77
N ALA A 55 -4.78 -9.65 -14.18
CA ALA A 55 -4.48 -8.31 -13.67
C ALA A 55 -5.66 -7.38 -13.87
N TRP A 56 -5.86 -6.46 -12.93
CA TRP A 56 -7.03 -5.60 -12.92
C TRP A 56 -6.95 -4.56 -14.04
N VAL A 57 -8.12 -4.27 -14.62
CA VAL A 57 -8.30 -3.10 -15.46
C VAL A 57 -9.17 -2.12 -14.69
N GLU A 58 -8.68 -0.90 -14.54
CA GLU A 58 -9.34 0.14 -13.75
C GLU A 58 -9.66 1.37 -14.59
N LEU A 59 -10.80 1.98 -14.31
CA LEU A 59 -11.17 3.30 -14.81
C LEU A 59 -11.33 4.22 -13.61
N ARG A 60 -10.53 5.28 -13.53
CA ARG A 60 -10.55 6.24 -12.41
C ARG A 60 -10.46 5.56 -11.02
N GLY A 61 -9.69 4.49 -10.91
CA GLY A 61 -9.48 3.72 -9.68
C GLY A 61 -10.59 2.72 -9.33
N ALA A 62 -11.61 2.57 -10.17
CA ALA A 62 -12.62 1.52 -10.04
C ALA A 62 -12.27 0.36 -10.97
N ARG A 63 -12.25 -0.87 -10.44
CA ARG A 63 -12.08 -2.08 -11.26
C ARG A 63 -13.28 -2.25 -12.18
N ILE A 64 -13.01 -2.29 -13.48
CA ILE A 64 -14.01 -2.47 -14.55
C ILE A 64 -13.75 -3.69 -15.41
N GLY A 65 -12.70 -4.48 -15.12
CA GLY A 65 -12.37 -5.65 -15.91
C GLY A 65 -11.07 -6.32 -15.51
N SER A 66 -10.53 -7.11 -16.44
CA SER A 66 -9.26 -7.84 -16.29
C SER A 66 -8.51 -7.99 -17.61
N VAL A 67 -7.21 -8.24 -17.50
CA VAL A 67 -6.35 -8.67 -18.60
C VAL A 67 -6.55 -10.17 -18.83
N ASP A 68 -6.98 -10.57 -20.02
CA ASP A 68 -7.15 -11.97 -20.38
C ASP A 68 -5.81 -12.60 -20.76
N ARG A 69 -5.09 -11.94 -21.68
CA ARG A 69 -3.80 -12.39 -22.21
C ARG A 69 -2.91 -11.21 -22.58
N VAL A 70 -1.61 -11.48 -22.57
CA VAL A 70 -0.57 -10.61 -23.10
C VAL A 70 0.16 -11.38 -24.18
N ASP A 71 0.20 -10.82 -25.39
CA ASP A 71 0.94 -11.36 -26.52
C ASP A 71 2.02 -10.36 -26.96
N PHE A 72 3.09 -10.85 -27.60
CA PHE A 72 4.12 -9.99 -28.17
C PHE A 72 4.05 -10.07 -29.70
N GLN A 73 3.77 -8.93 -30.35
CA GLN A 73 3.58 -8.84 -31.80
C GLN A 73 4.25 -7.58 -32.34
N ASN A 74 4.92 -7.68 -33.49
CA ASN A 74 5.48 -6.51 -34.20
C ASN A 74 6.37 -5.60 -33.33
N GLY A 75 7.16 -6.19 -32.41
CA GLY A 75 8.11 -5.47 -31.55
C GLY A 75 7.50 -4.74 -30.36
N HIS A 76 6.21 -4.96 -30.06
CA HIS A 76 5.54 -4.41 -28.89
C HIS A 76 4.56 -5.44 -28.30
N SER A 77 4.08 -5.16 -27.09
CA SER A 77 3.16 -6.03 -26.38
C SER A 77 1.72 -5.62 -26.68
N VAL A 78 0.84 -6.61 -26.86
CA VAL A 78 -0.59 -6.45 -27.10
C VAL A 78 -1.33 -7.15 -25.97
N LEU A 79 -2.07 -6.38 -25.17
CA LEU A 79 -2.89 -6.89 -24.07
C LEU A 79 -4.34 -7.03 -24.55
N GLU A 80 -4.92 -8.21 -24.36
CA GLU A 80 -6.35 -8.45 -24.53
C GLU A 80 -7.06 -8.20 -23.20
N LEU A 81 -7.99 -7.26 -23.18
CA LEU A 81 -8.75 -6.85 -21.99
C LEU A 81 -10.20 -7.28 -22.13
N SER A 82 -10.79 -7.76 -21.04
CA SER A 82 -12.23 -8.00 -20.88
C SER A 82 -12.80 -6.98 -19.89
N LEU A 83 -13.83 -6.22 -20.30
CA LEU A 83 -14.43 -5.14 -19.50
C LEU A 83 -15.90 -5.40 -19.19
N ASP A 84 -16.24 -5.41 -17.90
CA ASP A 84 -17.46 -6.01 -17.33
C ASP A 84 -18.56 -5.03 -16.91
N HIS A 85 -18.47 -3.72 -17.20
CA HIS A 85 -19.43 -2.62 -16.86
C HIS A 85 -19.05 -1.78 -15.61
N PRO A 86 -19.49 -0.50 -15.52
CA PRO A 86 -20.18 0.30 -16.54
C PRO A 86 -19.21 0.97 -17.53
N LEU A 87 -19.49 0.80 -18.82
CA LEU A 87 -18.68 1.30 -19.94
C LEU A 87 -19.10 2.70 -20.42
N GLY A 88 -20.09 3.33 -19.77
CA GLY A 88 -20.68 4.59 -20.23
C GLY A 88 -19.69 5.75 -20.37
N ASP A 89 -18.57 5.67 -19.65
CA ASP A 89 -17.50 6.65 -19.63
C ASP A 89 -16.27 6.24 -20.49
N LEU A 90 -16.35 5.10 -21.20
CA LEU A 90 -15.28 4.63 -22.08
C LEU A 90 -15.48 5.15 -23.51
N HIS A 91 -14.59 6.05 -23.89
CA HIS A 91 -14.63 6.71 -25.17
C HIS A 91 -13.61 6.12 -26.15
N ALA A 92 -13.76 6.41 -27.44
CA ALA A 92 -12.84 5.87 -28.45
C ALA A 92 -11.43 6.49 -28.31
N ASP A 93 -11.33 7.68 -27.73
CA ASP A 93 -10.10 8.41 -27.43
C ASP A 93 -9.45 8.05 -26.08
N THR A 94 -9.97 7.04 -25.35
CA THR A 94 -9.38 6.52 -24.11
C THR A 94 -7.89 6.16 -24.25
N SER A 95 -7.10 6.53 -23.23
CA SER A 95 -5.68 6.15 -23.10
C SER A 95 -5.50 5.10 -22.01
N ALA A 96 -4.39 4.36 -22.08
CA ALA A 96 -4.06 3.31 -21.12
C ALA A 96 -2.69 3.59 -20.47
N THR A 97 -2.59 3.33 -19.17
CA THR A 97 -1.33 3.40 -18.43
C THR A 97 -1.11 2.09 -17.69
N ILE A 98 0.00 1.41 -17.95
CA ILE A 98 0.38 0.21 -17.21
C ILE A 98 1.29 0.62 -16.06
N GLN A 99 0.87 0.35 -14.82
CA GLN A 99 1.61 0.78 -13.63
C GLN A 99 1.40 -0.18 -12.45
N PRO A 100 2.33 -0.24 -11.48
CA PRO A 100 2.17 -1.05 -10.27
C PRO A 100 1.18 -0.43 -9.27
N HIS A 101 0.49 -1.28 -8.49
CA HIS A 101 -0.19 -0.85 -7.28
C HIS A 101 0.84 -0.42 -6.21
N GLY A 102 1.07 0.88 -6.09
CA GLY A 102 2.11 1.40 -5.19
C GLY A 102 3.52 1.08 -5.69
N LEU A 103 4.49 0.97 -4.77
CA LEU A 103 5.91 0.82 -5.16
C LEU A 103 6.32 -0.62 -5.50
N LEU A 104 5.64 -1.62 -4.95
CA LEU A 104 6.00 -3.05 -5.05
C LEU A 104 4.80 -3.97 -5.33
N GLY A 105 3.64 -3.41 -5.64
CA GLY A 105 2.44 -4.20 -5.92
C GLY A 105 2.41 -4.76 -7.34
N PRO A 106 1.48 -5.68 -7.62
CA PRO A 106 1.27 -6.18 -8.97
C PRO A 106 0.87 -5.04 -9.92
N LYS A 107 1.24 -5.17 -11.19
CA LYS A 107 0.85 -4.23 -12.24
C LYS A 107 -0.61 -4.40 -12.61
N TYR A 108 -1.23 -3.28 -12.97
CA TYR A 108 -2.60 -3.19 -13.44
C TYR A 108 -2.66 -2.22 -14.62
N VAL A 109 -3.77 -2.26 -15.36
CA VAL A 109 -4.02 -1.36 -16.49
C VAL A 109 -4.97 -0.27 -16.03
N ALA A 110 -4.49 0.96 -15.96
CA ALA A 110 -5.30 2.13 -15.69
C ALA A 110 -5.78 2.76 -17.00
N LEU A 111 -7.07 2.66 -17.30
CA LEU A 111 -7.71 3.39 -18.37
C LEU A 111 -8.05 4.80 -17.91
N SER A 112 -7.69 5.77 -18.75
CA SER A 112 -8.18 7.15 -18.62
C SER A 112 -9.36 7.32 -19.55
N GLY A 113 -10.44 7.92 -19.06
CA GLY A 113 -11.59 8.26 -19.92
C GLY A 113 -11.17 9.12 -21.12
N GLY A 114 -12.10 9.33 -22.03
CA GLY A 114 -11.92 10.27 -23.14
C GLY A 114 -13.09 11.24 -23.22
N ASN A 115 -13.22 11.95 -24.34
CA ASN A 115 -14.32 12.87 -24.58
C ASN A 115 -15.09 12.56 -25.86
N PHE A 116 -14.57 11.69 -26.74
CA PHE A 116 -15.06 11.53 -28.09
C PHE A 116 -15.33 10.08 -28.49
N GLY A 117 -16.52 9.88 -29.07
CA GLY A 117 -16.95 8.57 -29.55
C GLY A 117 -17.19 7.56 -28.43
N THR A 118 -17.57 6.35 -28.82
CA THR A 118 -17.80 5.23 -27.92
C THR A 118 -16.79 4.15 -28.26
N LEU A 119 -16.13 3.59 -27.25
CA LEU A 119 -15.25 2.45 -27.45
C LEU A 119 -16.08 1.23 -27.87
N ARG A 120 -15.65 0.53 -28.93
CA ARG A 120 -16.38 -0.60 -29.50
C ARG A 120 -15.66 -1.91 -29.27
N GLU A 121 -16.39 -2.99 -29.43
CA GLU A 121 -15.87 -4.35 -29.38
C GLU A 121 -14.69 -4.52 -30.34
N GLY A 122 -13.60 -5.11 -29.84
CA GLY A 122 -12.37 -5.35 -30.58
C GLY A 122 -11.53 -4.11 -30.89
N ALA A 123 -11.91 -2.93 -30.36
CA ALA A 123 -11.16 -1.69 -30.56
C ALA A 123 -9.74 -1.82 -30.00
N THR A 124 -8.81 -1.06 -30.60
CA THR A 124 -7.41 -1.06 -30.20
C THR A 124 -7.01 0.32 -29.71
N ILE A 125 -6.48 0.37 -28.48
CA ILE A 125 -5.81 1.56 -27.94
C ILE A 125 -4.37 1.50 -28.46
N PRO A 126 -3.97 2.45 -29.34
CA PRO A 126 -2.68 2.40 -30.01
C PRO A 126 -1.55 2.81 -29.08
N LEU A 127 -0.33 2.42 -29.43
CA LEU A 127 0.90 2.76 -28.70
C LEU A 127 1.05 4.26 -28.38
N SER A 128 0.56 5.14 -29.27
CA SER A 128 0.61 6.60 -29.09
C SER A 128 -0.24 7.12 -27.93
N ARG A 129 -1.19 6.32 -27.44
CA ARG A 129 -2.08 6.62 -26.31
C ARG A 129 -1.88 5.65 -25.15
N THR A 130 -0.81 4.88 -25.18
CA THR A 130 -0.46 3.95 -24.12
C THR A 130 0.87 4.33 -23.51
N SER A 131 0.94 4.39 -22.19
CA SER A 131 2.19 4.59 -21.46
C SER A 131 2.41 3.45 -20.47
N ALA A 132 3.68 3.22 -20.16
CA ALA A 132 4.11 2.33 -19.09
C ALA A 132 4.86 3.15 -18.06
N SER A 133 4.50 3.00 -16.79
CA SER A 133 5.26 3.63 -15.71
C SER A 133 6.58 2.88 -15.56
N VAL A 134 7.68 3.64 -15.50
CA VAL A 134 9.03 3.08 -15.37
C VAL A 134 9.14 2.32 -14.04
N ASP A 135 9.66 1.10 -14.10
CA ASP A 135 9.87 0.29 -12.90
C ASP A 135 10.86 0.99 -11.95
N LEU A 136 10.74 0.76 -10.64
CA LEU A 136 11.74 1.22 -9.66
C LEU A 136 13.15 0.79 -10.09
N ASP A 137 13.29 -0.36 -10.75
CA ASP A 137 14.54 -0.84 -11.34
C ASP A 137 15.09 0.09 -12.42
N GLN A 138 14.24 0.72 -13.23
CA GLN A 138 14.64 1.74 -14.20
C GLN A 138 15.08 3.03 -13.51
N VAL A 139 14.41 3.47 -12.43
CA VAL A 139 14.87 4.60 -11.61
C VAL A 139 16.21 4.30 -10.95
N LEU A 140 16.39 3.08 -10.44
CA LEU A 140 17.66 2.61 -9.90
C LEU A 140 18.72 2.43 -11.01
N ASN A 141 18.34 2.10 -12.25
CA ASN A 141 19.25 1.99 -13.41
C ASN A 141 19.60 3.35 -14.01
N THR A 142 18.79 4.40 -13.78
CA THR A 142 19.17 5.79 -14.05
C THR A 142 20.12 6.35 -12.98
N LEU A 143 20.21 5.72 -11.81
CA LEU A 143 21.35 5.94 -10.93
C LEU A 143 22.55 5.26 -11.61
N GLN A 144 23.59 6.05 -11.88
CA GLN A 144 24.83 5.55 -12.47
C GLN A 144 25.37 4.35 -11.61
N PRO A 145 26.05 3.36 -12.23
CA PRO A 145 26.45 2.11 -11.55
C PRO A 145 27.23 2.34 -10.25
N ASP A 146 28.05 3.39 -10.23
CA ASP A 146 28.83 3.89 -9.10
C ASP A 146 27.95 4.32 -7.92
N VAL A 147 26.80 4.97 -8.16
CA VAL A 147 25.87 5.39 -7.10
C VAL A 147 25.19 4.17 -6.46
N ARG A 148 24.83 3.15 -7.25
CA ARG A 148 24.24 1.91 -6.73
C ARG A 148 25.24 1.11 -5.88
N GLU A 149 26.48 1.02 -6.33
CA GLU A 149 27.54 0.33 -5.60
C GLU A 149 27.87 1.05 -4.30
N ASN A 150 27.96 2.38 -4.33
CA ASN A 150 28.15 3.19 -3.13
C ASN A 150 26.99 3.04 -2.14
N LEU A 151 25.74 3.02 -2.59
CA LEU A 151 24.59 2.77 -1.71
C LEU A 151 24.65 1.38 -1.08
N LYS A 152 25.00 0.33 -1.83
CA LYS A 152 25.18 -1.03 -1.29
C LYS A 152 26.29 -1.09 -0.24
N VAL A 153 27.41 -0.40 -0.49
CA VAL A 153 28.52 -0.29 0.46
C VAL A 153 28.06 0.43 1.73
N ILE A 154 27.38 1.57 1.61
CA ILE A 154 26.87 2.34 2.76
C ILE A 154 25.90 1.48 3.60
N PHE A 155 24.95 0.80 2.98
CA PHE A 155 24.01 -0.08 3.70
C PHE A 155 24.71 -1.27 4.37
N THR A 156 25.72 -1.85 3.72
CA THR A 156 26.51 -2.96 4.28
C THR A 156 27.37 -2.50 5.44
N GLU A 157 28.02 -1.35 5.33
CA GLU A 157 28.84 -0.77 6.39
C GLU A 157 27.99 -0.27 7.56
N LEU A 158 26.80 0.28 7.32
CA LEU A 158 25.82 0.58 8.37
C LEU A 158 25.34 -0.69 9.07
N GLY A 159 25.06 -1.75 8.31
CA GLY A 159 24.73 -3.07 8.84
C GLY A 159 25.85 -3.64 9.73
N LYS A 160 27.09 -3.63 9.25
CA LYS A 160 28.28 -4.05 10.03
C LYS A 160 28.57 -3.14 11.22
N ALA A 161 28.27 -1.85 11.12
CA ALA A 161 28.40 -0.90 12.22
C ALA A 161 27.40 -1.22 13.34
N ALA A 162 26.17 -1.59 12.97
CA ALA A 162 25.10 -1.97 13.87
C ALA A 162 25.21 -3.41 14.41
N ASP A 163 25.75 -4.33 13.62
CA ASP A 163 25.79 -5.75 13.95
C ASP A 163 26.64 -6.04 15.19
N GLY A 164 26.05 -6.76 16.14
CA GLY A 164 26.66 -7.11 17.42
C GLY A 164 26.94 -5.95 18.40
N ARG A 165 26.74 -4.68 18.01
CA ARG A 165 27.07 -3.51 18.86
C ARG A 165 25.89 -2.92 19.63
N GLY A 166 24.66 -3.41 19.43
CA GLY A 166 23.48 -2.93 20.15
C GLY A 166 23.60 -3.01 21.67
N ALA A 167 24.23 -4.08 22.19
CA ALA A 167 24.51 -4.20 23.63
C ALA A 167 25.47 -3.12 24.13
N ASN A 168 26.51 -2.80 23.35
CA ASN A 168 27.51 -1.78 23.69
C ASN A 168 26.93 -0.36 23.64
N MET A 169 26.02 -0.08 22.68
CA MET A 169 25.29 1.19 22.63
C MET A 169 24.36 1.32 23.83
N ASN A 170 23.64 0.26 24.20
CA ASN A 170 22.79 0.24 25.38
C ASN A 170 23.58 0.40 26.70
N THR A 171 24.80 -0.13 26.80
CA THR A 171 25.67 0.13 27.97
C THR A 171 26.15 1.57 28.00
N ALA A 172 26.51 2.16 26.86
CA ALA A 172 26.92 3.56 26.79
C ALA A 172 25.78 4.52 27.16
N PHE A 173 24.57 4.29 26.64
CA PHE A 173 23.39 5.08 26.99
C PHE A 173 23.02 4.97 28.46
N ARG A 174 23.11 3.77 29.05
CA ARG A 174 22.90 3.59 30.49
C ARG A 174 23.95 4.34 31.31
N ALA A 175 25.23 4.23 30.95
CA ALA A 175 26.32 4.93 31.63
C ALA A 175 26.18 6.45 31.58
N LEU A 176 25.72 7.00 30.44
CA LEU A 176 25.38 8.42 30.30
C LEU A 176 24.22 8.81 31.21
N GLY A 177 23.18 7.97 31.31
CA GLY A 177 22.05 8.18 32.21
C GLY A 177 22.48 8.24 33.68
N THR A 178 23.31 7.30 34.13
CA THR A 178 23.84 7.31 35.50
C THR A 178 24.78 8.49 35.76
N GLY A 179 25.67 8.82 34.82
CA GLY A 179 26.55 9.97 34.96
C GLY A 179 25.79 11.30 35.08
N ALA A 180 24.69 11.44 34.33
CA ALA A 180 23.82 12.60 34.41
C ALA A 180 23.08 12.67 35.77
N SER A 181 22.59 11.54 36.29
CA SER A 181 21.96 11.51 37.62
C SER A 181 22.96 11.81 38.74
N ASP A 182 24.16 11.24 38.68
CA ASP A 182 25.19 11.43 39.70
C ASP A 182 25.66 12.89 39.76
N THR A 183 25.75 13.53 38.59
CA THR A 183 26.06 14.97 38.49
C THR A 183 24.95 15.81 39.09
N ALA A 184 23.68 15.48 38.85
CA ALA A 184 22.53 16.17 39.43
C ALA A 184 22.48 16.00 40.97
N THR A 185 22.73 14.78 41.47
CA THR A 185 22.80 14.50 42.91
C THR A 185 23.95 15.26 43.56
N THR A 186 25.14 15.23 42.97
CA THR A 186 26.32 15.95 43.49
C THR A 186 26.09 17.45 43.52
N THR A 187 25.50 18.00 42.45
CA THR A 187 25.14 19.43 42.39
C THR A 187 24.08 19.79 43.45
N GLY A 188 23.11 18.89 43.69
CA GLY A 188 22.13 19.04 44.76
C GLY A 188 22.75 19.06 46.15
N VAL A 189 23.68 18.16 46.44
CA VAL A 189 24.40 18.09 47.72
C VAL A 189 25.25 19.34 47.96
N LEU A 190 25.94 19.83 46.92
CA LEU A 190 26.76 21.05 47.03
C LEU A 190 25.88 22.28 47.32
N ARG A 191 24.71 22.38 46.68
CA ARG A 191 23.74 23.46 46.91
C ARG A 191 23.15 23.42 48.32
N ALA A 192 22.77 22.25 48.81
CA ALA A 192 22.25 22.10 50.17
C ALA A 192 23.28 22.56 51.23
N ARG A 193 24.56 22.18 51.05
CA ARG A 193 25.63 22.64 51.95
C ARG A 193 25.84 24.15 51.92
N SER A 194 25.73 24.80 50.76
CA SER A 194 25.86 26.26 50.71
C SER A 194 24.73 26.96 51.47
N ASP A 195 23.51 26.41 51.40
CA ASP A 195 22.35 26.96 52.11
C ASP A 195 22.49 26.79 53.64
N ASP A 196 22.97 25.63 54.10
CA ASP A 196 23.26 25.38 55.52
C ASP A 196 24.35 26.30 56.07
N LEU A 197 25.42 26.54 55.30
CA LEU A 197 26.49 27.47 55.69
C LEU A 197 25.98 28.91 55.77
N ALA A 198 25.12 29.33 54.84
CA ALA A 198 24.49 30.65 54.89
C ALA A 198 23.60 30.79 56.14
N ALA A 199 22.82 29.75 56.47
CA ALA A 199 22.00 29.74 57.68
C ALA A 199 22.84 29.81 58.97
N LEU A 200 23.99 29.12 59.02
CA LEU A 200 24.90 29.15 60.16
C LEU A 200 25.52 30.53 60.37
N ILE A 201 25.92 31.21 59.29
CA ILE A 201 26.46 32.58 59.34
C ILE A 201 25.42 33.54 59.92
N VAL A 202 24.19 33.50 59.40
CA VAL A 202 23.09 34.34 59.90
C VAL A 202 22.79 34.06 61.38
N ALA A 203 22.78 32.78 61.78
CA ALA A 203 22.59 32.38 63.18
C ALA A 203 23.73 32.87 64.09
N SER A 204 24.97 32.83 63.62
CA SER A 204 26.13 33.34 64.36
C SER A 204 26.06 34.86 64.54
N GLU A 205 25.67 35.61 63.51
CA GLU A 205 25.49 37.06 63.60
C GLU A 205 24.35 37.45 64.56
N GLN A 206 23.28 36.64 64.59
CA GLN A 206 22.16 36.88 65.48
C GLN A 206 22.53 36.62 66.95
N LEU A 207 23.32 35.57 67.21
CA LEU A 207 23.86 35.30 68.54
C LEU A 207 24.78 36.42 69.03
N ASP A 208 25.64 36.94 68.14
CA ASP A 208 26.55 38.04 68.48
C ASP A 208 25.80 39.34 68.79
N ARG A 209 24.71 39.63 68.06
CA ARG A 209 23.79 40.75 68.38
C ARG A 209 23.13 40.57 69.74
N ASP A 210 22.60 39.39 70.05
CA ASP A 210 21.92 39.12 71.33
C ASP A 210 22.87 39.28 72.53
N LEU A 211 24.16 38.93 72.38
CA LEU A 211 25.18 39.11 73.42
C LEU A 211 25.61 40.57 73.62
N GLN A 212 25.48 41.43 72.61
CA GLN A 212 25.82 42.86 72.71
C GLN A 212 24.72 43.71 73.37
N TYR A 213 23.49 43.21 73.44
CA TYR A 213 22.33 43.90 74.04
C TYR A 213 21.90 43.34 75.41
N ALA A 214 22.65 42.38 75.99
CA ALA A 214 22.43 41.81 77.31
C ALA A 214 23.42 42.39 78.35
#